data_AF-A0A951P6Q8-F1
#
_entry.id   AF-A0A951P6Q8-F1
#
_cell.length_a   1.000
_cell.length_b   1.000
_cell.length_c   1.000
_cell.angle_alpha   90.00
_cell.angle_beta   90.00
_cell.angle_gamma   90.00
#
_symmetry.space_group_name_H-M   'P 1'
#
loop_
_entity.id
_entity.type
_entity.pdbx_description
1 polymer ?
#
loop_
_entity_poly.entity_id
_entity_poly.type
_entity_poly.pdbx_seq_one_letter_code
_entity_poly.pdbx_strand_id
1 'polypeptide(L)'
;MNLPAILNIAIGSVFIFLILSLLVAEIQELIATLLQWRAVHLKRSIEILLMGGEPAKTDQTHQDDVIKKVEGIVNKLYDNPLIRNINQEAKKGIESQFRKLTRGFADLGLVVSQS
;
A
#
# COMPACT_ATOMS: atom_id res chain seq x y z
N MET A 1 -30.20 26.02 -32.51
CA MET A 1 -29.15 25.21 -31.85
C MET A 1 -29.55 23.74 -31.93
N ASN A 2 -28.66 22.85 -32.34
CA ASN A 2 -28.95 21.41 -32.48
C ASN A 2 -28.85 20.71 -31.12
N LEU A 3 -29.83 20.96 -30.25
CA LEU A 3 -29.95 20.39 -28.90
C LEU A 3 -29.75 18.85 -28.85
N PRO A 4 -30.31 18.07 -29.81
CA PRO A 4 -30.12 16.61 -29.81
C PRO A 4 -28.66 16.19 -30.03
N ALA A 5 -27.91 16.93 -30.85
CA ALA A 5 -26.50 16.63 -31.10
C ALA A 5 -25.64 16.89 -29.86
N ILE A 6 -25.90 18.00 -29.16
CA ILE A 6 -25.20 18.37 -27.92
C ILE A 6 -25.47 17.33 -26.83
N LEU A 7 -26.73 16.87 -26.71
CA LEU A 7 -27.12 15.87 -25.72
C LEU A 7 -26.42 14.52 -25.95
N ASN A 8 -26.32 14.07 -27.20
CA ASN A 8 -25.60 12.83 -27.54
C ASN A 8 -24.11 12.91 -27.19
N ILE A 9 -23.47 14.05 -27.48
CA ILE A 9 -22.06 14.27 -27.15
C ILE A 9 -21.87 14.30 -25.63
N ALA A 10 -22.76 14.97 -24.89
CA ALA A 10 -22.72 15.04 -23.44
C ALA A 10 -22.85 13.65 -22.80
N ILE A 11 -23.83 12.85 -23.26
CA ILE A 11 -24.03 11.48 -22.77
C ILE A 11 -22.80 10.61 -23.06
N GLY A 12 -22.26 10.65 -24.28
CA GLY A 12 -21.04 9.92 -24.63
C GLY A 12 -19.83 10.34 -23.79
N SER A 13 -19.71 11.63 -23.50
CA SER A 13 -18.64 12.16 -22.65
C SER A 13 -18.76 11.69 -21.21
N VAL A 14 -19.98 11.57 -20.67
CA VAL A 14 -20.22 11.02 -19.33
C VAL A 14 -19.76 9.56 -19.27
N PHE A 15 -20.10 8.73 -20.26
CA PHE A 15 -19.65 7.34 -20.30
C PHE A 15 -18.13 7.21 -20.37
N ILE A 16 -17.48 7.98 -21.25
CA ILE A 16 -16.02 8.00 -21.36
C ILE A 16 -15.40 8.44 -20.04
N PHE A 17 -15.94 9.49 -19.41
CA PHE A 17 -15.48 9.97 -18.12
C PHE A 17 -15.57 8.89 -17.04
N LEU A 18 -16.68 8.13 -16.98
CA LEU A 18 -16.86 7.06 -16.00
C LEU A 18 -15.89 5.90 -16.23
N ILE A 19 -15.68 5.48 -17.47
CA ILE A 19 -14.72 4.42 -17.81
C ILE A 19 -13.29 4.85 -17.45
N LEU A 20 -12.91 6.08 -17.81
CA LEU A 20 -11.60 6.63 -17.46
C LEU A 20 -11.43 6.79 -15.95
N SER A 21 -12.48 7.18 -15.22
CA SER A 21 -12.44 7.29 -13.76
C SER A 21 -12.17 5.94 -13.10
N LEU A 22 -12.82 4.88 -13.60
CA LEU A 22 -12.60 3.52 -13.11
C LEU A 22 -11.17 3.04 -13.40
N LEU A 23 -10.68 3.30 -14.62
CA LEU A 23 -9.30 2.96 -15.02
C LEU A 23 -8.27 3.68 -14.14
N VAL A 24 -8.49 4.98 -13.87
CA VAL A 24 -7.60 5.76 -13.00
C VAL A 24 -7.60 5.23 -11.58
N ALA A 25 -8.74 4.78 -11.04
CA ALA A 25 -8.81 4.21 -9.70
C ALA A 25 -7.94 2.94 -9.57
N GLU A 26 -7.99 2.05 -10.55
CA GLU A 26 -7.16 0.83 -10.59
C GLU A 26 -5.66 1.17 -10.72
N ILE A 27 -5.31 2.13 -11.59
CA ILE A 27 -3.92 2.60 -11.73
C ILE A 27 -3.41 3.24 -10.44
N GLN A 28 -4.22 4.05 -9.77
CA GLN A 28 -3.84 4.72 -8.53
C GLN A 28 -3.58 3.70 -7.40
N GLU A 29 -4.35 2.62 -7.36
CA GLU A 29 -4.14 1.51 -6.43
C GLU A 29 -2.82 0.75 -6.71
N LEU A 30 -2.51 0.50 -7.98
CA LEU A 30 -1.22 -0.09 -8.38
C LEU A 30 -0.03 0.81 -8.02
N ILE A 31 -0.14 2.11 -8.30
CA ILE A 31 0.87 3.11 -7.95
C ILE A 31 1.06 3.16 -6.43
N ALA A 32 -0.03 3.18 -5.66
CA ALA A 32 0.04 3.19 -4.20
C ALA A 32 0.77 1.95 -3.66
N THR A 33 0.49 0.78 -4.22
CA THR A 33 1.18 -0.48 -3.85
C THR A 33 2.68 -0.43 -4.18
N LEU A 34 3.06 0.09 -5.34
CA LEU A 34 4.47 0.25 -5.71
C LEU A 34 5.19 1.28 -4.82
N LEU A 35 4.54 2.39 -4.49
CA LEU A 35 5.09 3.41 -3.59
C LEU A 35 5.24 2.90 -2.16
N GLN A 36 4.32 2.06 -1.69
CA GLN A 36 4.45 1.35 -0.41
C GLN A 36 5.68 0.45 -0.40
N TRP A 37 5.84 -0.33 -1.46
CA TRP A 37 7.00 -1.22 -1.59
C TRP A 37 8.31 -0.42 -1.58
N ARG A 38 8.33 0.73 -2.25
CA ARG A 38 9.46 1.67 -2.22
C ARG A 38 9.74 2.22 -0.82
N ALA A 39 8.72 2.63 -0.06
CA ALA A 39 8.88 3.19 1.28
C ALA A 39 9.44 2.16 2.28
N VAL A 40 8.99 0.90 2.18
CA VAL A 40 9.50 -0.22 3.00
C VAL A 40 10.96 -0.51 2.66
N HIS A 41 11.31 -0.58 1.37
CA HIS A 41 12.69 -0.80 0.95
C HIS A 41 13.62 0.34 1.38
N LEU A 42 13.18 1.59 1.32
CA LEU A 42 13.97 2.73 1.77
C LEU A 42 14.26 2.65 3.28
N LYS A 43 13.26 2.29 4.08
CA LYS A 43 13.44 2.07 5.53
C LYS A 43 14.50 0.99 5.76
N ARG A 44 14.41 -0.13 5.05
CA ARG A 44 15.36 -1.25 5.11
C ARG A 44 16.77 -0.82 4.71
N SER A 45 16.92 -0.02 3.65
CA SER A 45 18.22 0.50 3.24
C SER A 45 18.84 1.42 4.29
N ILE A 46 18.03 2.26 4.95
CA ILE A 46 18.49 3.12 6.05
C ILE A 46 18.95 2.28 7.25
N GLU A 47 18.22 1.22 7.60
CA GLU A 47 18.64 0.26 8.63
C GLU A 47 20.01 -0.34 8.31
N ILE A 48 20.21 -0.86 7.09
CA ILE A 48 21.47 -1.48 6.65
C ILE A 48 22.63 -0.46 6.63
N LEU A 49 22.37 0.78 6.21
CA LEU A 49 23.37 1.85 6.23
C LEU A 49 23.79 2.23 7.66
N LEU A 50 22.83 2.32 8.59
CA LEU A 50 23.09 2.60 10.00
C LEU A 50 23.78 1.44 10.73
N MET A 51 23.58 0.21 10.27
CA MET A 51 24.30 -0.98 10.75
C MET A 51 25.75 -1.04 10.24
N GLY A 52 26.15 -0.17 9.31
CA GLY A 52 27.49 -0.14 8.75
C GLY A 52 27.74 -1.15 7.63
N GLY A 53 26.69 -1.74 7.06
CA GLY A 53 26.78 -2.76 6.00
C GLY A 53 25.77 -3.90 6.20
N GLU A 54 25.73 -4.82 5.23
CA GLU A 54 24.92 -6.05 5.33
C GLU A 54 25.39 -6.85 6.57
N PRO A 55 24.50 -7.28 7.48
CA PRO A 55 24.90 -8.05 8.64
C PRO A 55 25.52 -9.37 8.19
N ALA A 56 26.86 -9.45 8.23
CA ALA A 56 27.57 -10.70 8.11
C ALA A 56 27.14 -11.59 9.29
N LYS A 57 26.65 -12.79 8.99
CA LYS A 57 26.06 -13.77 9.91
C LYS A 57 27.02 -14.28 11.02
N THR A 58 28.14 -13.62 11.24
CA THR A 58 29.31 -14.21 11.89
C THR A 58 29.27 -14.12 13.42
N ASP A 59 28.60 -13.16 14.06
CA ASP A 59 28.65 -13.03 15.54
C ASP A 59 27.28 -12.72 16.16
N GLN A 60 26.50 -13.77 16.45
CA GLN A 60 25.08 -13.69 16.85
C GLN A 60 24.83 -13.03 18.22
N THR A 61 25.82 -12.96 19.12
CA THR A 61 25.57 -12.52 20.51
C THR A 61 25.70 -11.01 20.73
N HIS A 62 26.52 -10.30 19.94
CA HIS A 62 26.69 -8.84 20.04
C HIS A 62 25.92 -8.08 18.96
N GLN A 63 25.52 -8.77 17.88
CA GLN A 63 24.84 -8.15 16.75
C GLN A 63 23.38 -7.82 17.10
N ASP A 64 22.68 -8.67 17.84
CA ASP A 64 21.27 -8.49 18.23
C ASP A 64 21.00 -7.17 18.97
N ASP A 65 21.92 -6.74 19.83
CA ASP A 65 21.80 -5.47 20.55
C ASP A 65 21.98 -4.25 19.63
N VAL A 66 22.87 -4.36 18.64
CA VAL A 66 23.07 -3.33 17.61
C VAL A 66 21.85 -3.25 16.70
N ILE A 67 21.29 -4.39 16.28
CA ILE A 67 20.07 -4.44 15.45
C ILE A 67 18.92 -3.74 16.17
N LYS A 68 18.65 -4.09 17.44
CA LYS A 68 17.58 -3.48 18.24
C LYS A 68 17.78 -1.98 18.44
N LYS A 69 19.03 -1.55 18.63
CA LYS A 69 19.34 -0.12 18.80
C LYS A 69 19.14 0.66 17.50
N VAL A 70 19.56 0.13 16.36
CA VAL A 70 19.35 0.75 15.04
C VAL A 70 17.86 0.77 14.70
N GLU A 71 17.14 -0.33 14.91
CA GLU A 71 15.69 -0.39 14.70
C GLU A 71 14.96 0.65 15.55
N GLY A 72 15.36 0.82 16.82
CA GLY A 72 14.82 1.85 17.70
C GLY A 72 15.08 3.29 17.22
N ILE A 73 16.25 3.56 16.64
CA ILE A 73 16.59 4.87 16.06
C ILE A 73 15.80 5.12 14.78
N VAL A 74 15.74 4.13 13.88
CA VAL A 74 14.97 4.23 12.63
C VAL A 74 13.48 4.37 12.92
N ASN A 75 12.93 3.65 13.90
CA ASN A 75 11.53 3.82 14.30
C ASN A 75 11.27 5.21 14.87
N LYS A 76 12.15 5.77 15.70
CA LYS A 76 12.04 7.16 16.17
C LYS A 76 12.13 8.18 15.03
N LEU A 77 12.95 7.91 14.01
CA LEU A 77 13.06 8.75 12.83
C LEU A 77 11.76 8.74 12.01
N TYR A 78 11.18 7.56 11.78
CA TYR A 78 9.93 7.39 11.04
C TYR A 78 8.67 7.80 11.83
N ASP A 79 8.75 7.89 13.16
CA ASP A 79 7.66 8.38 14.02
C ASP A 79 7.54 9.91 14.04
N ASN A 80 8.50 10.63 13.45
CA ASN A 80 8.41 12.08 13.30
C ASN A 80 7.17 12.45 12.46
N PRO A 81 6.34 13.42 12.88
CA PRO A 81 5.11 13.82 12.18
C PRO A 81 5.30 14.16 10.69
N LEU A 82 6.50 14.62 10.29
CA LEU A 82 6.82 14.90 8.89
C LEU A 82 6.95 13.64 8.03
N ILE A 83 7.47 12.55 8.60
CA ILE A 83 7.71 11.28 7.89
C ILE A 83 6.52 10.32 8.07
N ARG A 84 5.91 10.34 9.25
CA ARG A 84 4.74 9.52 9.60
C ARG A 84 3.55 9.79 8.68
N ASN A 85 3.33 11.04 8.28
CA ASN A 85 2.21 11.40 7.41
C ASN A 85 2.36 10.80 6.00
N ILE A 86 3.59 10.76 5.48
CA ILE A 86 3.93 10.13 4.19
C ILE A 86 3.77 8.59 4.27
N ASN A 87 3.94 8.00 5.47
CA ASN A 87 3.86 6.55 5.68
C ASN A 87 2.45 6.05 6.07
N GLN A 88 1.53 6.92 6.52
CA GLN A 88 0.21 6.51 7.04
C GLN A 88 -0.89 6.39 5.99
N GLU A 89 -0.84 7.15 4.89
CA GLU A 89 -1.86 7.11 3.82
C GLU A 89 -1.86 5.78 3.04
N ALA A 90 -0.80 4.99 3.22
CA ALA A 90 -0.58 3.71 2.56
C ALA A 90 -1.15 2.50 3.31
N LYS A 91 -1.08 2.45 4.65
CA LYS A 91 -1.11 1.17 5.36
C LYS A 91 -2.47 0.71 5.93
N LYS A 92 -3.58 1.45 5.76
CA LYS A 92 -4.83 1.13 6.49
C LYS A 92 -6.10 0.93 5.66
N GLY A 93 -6.15 1.35 4.40
CA GLY A 93 -7.39 1.34 3.62
C GLY A 93 -7.75 -0.02 3.00
N ILE A 94 -6.82 -0.65 2.28
CA ILE A 94 -7.17 -1.66 1.26
C ILE A 94 -6.86 -3.09 1.73
N GLU A 95 -5.71 -3.34 2.37
CA GLU A 95 -5.32 -4.68 2.83
C GLU A 95 -6.30 -5.28 3.86
N SER A 96 -6.87 -4.44 4.72
CA SER A 96 -7.85 -4.89 5.73
C SER A 96 -9.21 -5.21 5.12
N GLN A 97 -9.55 -4.59 3.99
CA GLN A 97 -10.82 -4.79 3.29
C GLN A 97 -10.76 -6.02 2.38
N PHE A 98 -9.64 -6.27 1.69
CA PHE A 98 -9.44 -7.49 0.89
C PHE A 98 -9.49 -8.76 1.74
N ARG A 99 -8.92 -8.70 2.96
CA ARG A 99 -8.93 -9.83 3.90
C ARG A 99 -10.32 -10.10 4.50
N LYS A 100 -11.19 -9.09 4.56
CA LYS A 100 -12.60 -9.26 4.97
C LYS A 100 -13.44 -9.80 3.82
N LEU A 101 -13.20 -9.34 2.59
CA LEU A 101 -13.90 -9.83 1.39
C LEU A 101 -13.64 -11.34 1.19
N THR A 102 -12.36 -11.74 1.20
CA THR A 102 -11.96 -13.14 0.99
C THR A 102 -12.50 -14.09 2.06
N ARG A 103 -12.63 -13.63 3.32
CA ARG A 103 -13.28 -14.42 4.39
C ARG A 103 -14.79 -14.53 4.20
N GLY A 104 -15.48 -13.46 3.80
CA GLY A 104 -16.91 -13.49 3.54
C GLY A 104 -17.30 -14.45 2.41
N PHE A 105 -16.48 -14.53 1.35
CA PHE A 105 -16.68 -15.51 0.27
C PHE A 105 -16.33 -16.96 0.70
N ALA A 106 -15.31 -17.14 1.55
CA ALA A 106 -14.95 -18.47 2.05
C ALA A 106 -16.03 -19.06 2.98
N ASP A 107 -16.63 -18.24 3.85
CA ASP A 107 -17.74 -18.68 4.71
C ASP A 107 -18.98 -19.03 3.88
N LEU A 108 -19.29 -18.25 2.83
CA LEU A 108 -20.43 -18.54 1.95
C LEU A 108 -20.23 -19.85 1.16
N GLY A 109 -19.00 -20.11 0.70
CA GLY A 109 -18.63 -21.34 -0.01
C GLY A 109 -18.66 -22.58 0.89
N LEU A 110 -18.33 -22.44 2.18
CA LEU A 110 -18.42 -23.53 3.15
C LEU A 110 -19.87 -23.83 3.58
N VAL A 111 -20.74 -22.83 3.63
CA VAL A 111 -22.18 -23.03 3.93
C VAL A 111 -22.92 -23.74 2.79
N VAL A 112 -22.57 -23.48 1.53
CA VAL A 112 -23.17 -24.17 0.37
C VAL A 112 -22.73 -25.64 0.25
N SER A 113 -21.60 -26.02 0.83
CA SER A 113 -21.11 -27.42 0.80
C SER A 113 -21.68 -28.31 1.93
N GLN A 114 -22.48 -27.75 2.84
CA GLN A 114 -23.03 -28.44 4.04
C GLN A 114 -24.56 -28.59 4.01
N SER A 115 -25.24 -28.23 2.91
CA SER A 115 -26.70 -28.39 2.75
C SER A 115 -27.06 -29.20 1.52
#